data_AF-A0A970Q637-F1
#
_entry.id   AF-A0A970Q637-F1
#
_cell.length_a   1.000
_cell.length_b   1.000
_cell.length_c   1.000
_cell.angle_alpha   90.00
_cell.angle_beta   90.00
_cell.angle_gamma   90.00
#
_symmetry.space_group_name_H-M   'P 1'
#
loop_
_entity.id
_entity.type
_entity.pdbx_description
1 polymer ?
#
loop_
_entity_poly.entity_id
_entity_poly.type
_entity_poly.pdbx_seq_one_letter_code
_entity_poly.pdbx_strand_id
1 'polypeptide(L)'
;MLVLTRRPDESIVIGDDIIIKVISMEDGKVKLGISAPRDVSIHRLEVYQSIQQQNMEAALSREVSIKDLDNLLKAKKDKKD
;
A
#
# COMPACT_ATOMS: atom_id res chain seq x y z
N MET A 1 2.49 3.16 21.45
CA MET A 1 3.61 3.51 20.55
C MET A 1 4.91 3.25 21.29
N LEU A 2 5.79 2.39 20.77
CA LEU A 2 7.11 2.13 21.32
C LEU A 2 8.15 2.89 20.47
N VAL A 3 9.08 3.60 21.12
CA VAL A 3 10.09 4.42 20.44
C VAL A 3 11.47 3.83 20.68
N LEU A 4 12.19 3.52 19.60
CA LEU A 4 13.53 2.95 19.64
C LEU A 4 14.45 3.74 18.71
N THR A 5 15.62 4.12 19.20
CA THR A 5 16.67 4.75 18.38
C THR A 5 17.66 3.67 17.95
N ARG A 6 17.92 3.58 16.65
CA ARG A 6 18.88 2.64 16.05
C ARG A 6 19.92 3.40 15.21
N ARG A 7 21.15 2.89 15.19
CA ARG A 7 22.23 3.33 14.29
C ARG A 7 22.16 2.56 12.96
N PRO A 8 22.85 3.01 11.90
CA PRO A 8 23.04 2.21 10.70
C PRO A 8 23.54 0.80 11.02
N ASP A 9 23.07 -0.18 10.27
CA ASP A 9 23.24 -1.62 10.42
C ASP A 9 22.58 -2.29 11.64
N GLU A 10 22.01 -1.52 12.58
CA GLU A 10 21.21 -2.12 13.65
C GLU A 10 19.81 -2.53 13.18
N SER A 11 19.24 -3.52 13.86
CA SER A 11 17.94 -4.09 13.50
C SER A 11 16.97 -4.12 14.69
N ILE A 12 15.68 -4.14 14.37
CA ILE A 12 14.54 -4.29 15.28
C ILE A 12 13.78 -5.53 14.83
N VAL A 13 13.45 -6.42 15.76
CA VAL A 13 12.64 -7.61 15.49
C VAL A 13 11.23 -7.40 16.05
N ILE A 14 10.21 -7.76 15.28
CA ILE A 14 8.80 -7.69 15.65
C ILE A 14 8.20 -9.09 15.52
N GLY A 15 7.70 -9.64 16.63
CA GLY A 15 7.28 -11.04 16.69
C GLY A 15 8.45 -11.97 16.41
N ASP A 16 8.21 -13.02 15.62
CA ASP A 16 9.22 -14.03 15.30
C ASP A 16 9.77 -13.91 13.86
N ASP A 17 9.04 -13.24 12.95
CA ASP A 17 9.32 -13.31 11.50
C ASP A 17 9.57 -11.96 10.82
N ILE A 18 9.42 -10.83 11.53
CA ILE A 18 9.60 -9.49 10.94
C ILE A 18 10.87 -8.84 11.48
N ILE A 19 11.77 -8.46 10.58
CA ILE A 19 13.03 -7.78 10.90
C ILE A 19 13.08 -6.45 10.13
N ILE A 20 13.24 -5.35 10.86
CA ILE A 20 13.45 -4.01 10.32
C ILE A 20 14.93 -3.64 10.55
N LYS A 21 15.69 -3.47 9.48
CA LYS A 21 17.09 -3.06 9.51
C LYS A 21 17.25 -1.60 9.06
N VAL A 22 18.01 -0.82 9.82
CA VAL A 22 18.44 0.51 9.37
C VAL A 22 19.62 0.32 8.42
N ILE A 23 19.45 0.62 7.13
CA ILE A 23 20.50 0.45 6.11
C ILE A 23 21.45 1.64 6.12
N SER A 24 20.90 2.86 6.01
CA SER A 24 21.71 4.09 6.07
C SER A 24 20.85 5.28 6.48
N MET A 25 21.52 6.38 6.83
CA MET A 25 20.89 7.65 7.12
C MET A 25 21.57 8.73 6.30
N GLU A 26 20.80 9.46 5.50
CA GLU A 26 21.27 10.51 4.59
C GLU A 26 20.30 11.68 4.68
N ASP A 27 20.78 12.89 4.99
CA ASP A 27 19.99 14.13 4.99
C ASP A 27 18.65 14.05 5.75
N GLY A 28 18.67 13.45 6.95
CA GLY A 28 17.47 13.28 7.78
C GLY A 28 16.49 12.21 7.27
N LYS A 29 16.80 11.55 6.15
CA LYS A 29 16.08 10.38 5.64
C LYS A 29 16.78 9.11 6.09
N VAL A 30 15.99 8.07 6.32
CA VAL A 30 16.48 6.76 6.74
C VAL A 30 16.11 5.74 5.69
N LYS A 31 17.09 4.95 5.22
CA LYS A 31 16.84 3.77 4.39
C LYS A 31 16.56 2.59 5.32
N LEU A 32 15.37 2.03 5.21
CA LEU A 32 14.94 0.88 6.00
C LEU A 32 14.85 -0.36 5.10
N GLY A 33 15.46 -1.45 5.52
CA GLY A 33 15.23 -2.78 4.99
C GLY A 33 14.19 -3.49 5.86
N ILE A 34 13.17 -4.08 5.25
CA ILE A 34 12.15 -4.84 5.98
C ILE A 34 12.15 -6.25 5.40
N SER A 35 12.42 -7.23 6.26
CA SER A 35 12.29 -8.65 5.96
C SER A 35 11.06 -9.17 6.71
N ALA A 36 10.13 -9.77 5.98
CA ALA A 36 8.91 -10.36 6.53
C ALA A 36 8.53 -11.57 5.66
N PRO A 37 7.74 -12.52 6.17
CA PRO A 37 7.26 -13.65 5.39
C PRO A 37 6.23 -13.19 4.34
N ARG A 38 5.98 -14.02 3.32
CA ARG A 38 5.23 -13.64 2.11
C ARG A 38 3.75 -13.34 2.34
N ASP A 39 3.20 -13.86 3.41
CA ASP A 39 1.83 -13.63 3.88
C ASP A 39 1.65 -12.22 4.47
N VAL A 40 2.73 -11.59 4.93
CA VAL A 40 2.69 -10.23 5.48
C VAL A 40 2.95 -9.21 4.38
N SER A 41 1.92 -8.45 4.02
CA SER A 41 2.02 -7.37 3.04
C SER A 41 2.66 -6.13 3.66
N ILE A 42 3.70 -5.58 3.01
CA ILE A 42 4.40 -4.38 3.45
C ILE A 42 4.07 -3.24 2.49
N HIS A 43 3.51 -2.15 3.03
CA HIS A 43 3.16 -0.95 2.27
C HIS A 43 3.68 0.30 2.97
N ARG A 44 3.88 1.36 2.20
CA ARG A 44 4.02 2.71 2.77
C ARG A 44 2.67 3.18 3.29
N LEU A 45 2.66 3.88 4.41
CA LEU A 45 1.43 4.26 5.11
C LEU A 45 0.52 5.11 4.21
N GLU A 46 1.07 6.09 3.51
CA GLU A 46 0.33 6.98 2.63
C GLU A 46 -0.35 6.23 1.48
N VAL A 47 0.33 5.22 0.92
CA VAL A 47 -0.23 4.38 -0.15
C VAL A 47 -1.34 3.51 0.40
N TYR A 48 -1.12 2.89 1.57
CA TYR A 48 -2.13 2.06 2.22
C TYR A 48 -3.41 2.86 2.54
N GLN A 49 -3.26 4.08 3.07
CA GLN A 49 -4.38 4.96 3.38
C GLN A 49 -5.14 5.38 2.12
N SER A 50 -4.45 5.76 1.04
CA SER A 50 -5.11 6.08 -0.23
C SER A 50 -5.90 4.91 -0.80
N ILE A 51 -5.34 3.69 -0.77
CA ILE A 51 -6.05 2.49 -1.24
C ILE A 51 -7.30 2.25 -0.40
N GLN A 52 -7.19 2.35 0.93
CA GLN A 52 -8.32 2.13 1.82
C GLN A 52 -9.44 3.16 1.59
N GLN A 53 -9.07 4.43 1.41
CA GLN A 53 -10.02 5.51 1.13
C GLN A 53 -10.76 5.29 -0.20
N GLN A 54 -10.03 4.96 -1.27
CA GLN A 54 -10.63 4.67 -2.57
C GLN A 54 -11.56 3.46 -2.53
N ASN A 55 -11.19 2.41 -1.78
CA ASN A 55 -12.05 1.24 -1.61
C ASN A 55 -13.34 1.59 -0.87
N MET A 56 -13.26 2.44 0.17
CA MET A 56 -14.45 2.92 0.87
C MET A 56 -15.32 3.79 -0.04
N GLU A 57 -14.74 4.72 -0.78
CA GLU A 57 -15.46 5.55 -1.75
C GLU A 57 -16.15 4.72 -2.83
N ALA A 58 -15.48 3.71 -3.37
CA ALA A 58 -16.06 2.79 -4.33
C ALA A 58 -17.24 2.00 -3.74
N ALA A 59 -17.10 1.50 -2.51
CA ALA A 59 -18.15 0.77 -1.82
C ALA A 59 -19.36 1.66 -1.44
N LEU A 60 -19.14 2.95 -1.19
CA LEU A 60 -20.18 3.93 -0.89
C LEU A 60 -20.77 4.60 -2.13
N SER A 61 -20.07 4.55 -3.26
CA SER A 61 -20.57 5.06 -4.53
C SER A 61 -21.76 4.21 -4.99
N ARG A 62 -22.81 4.91 -5.43
CA ARG A 62 -24.12 4.38 -5.90
C ARG A 62 -23.99 3.04 -6.60
N GLU A 63 -24.94 2.13 -6.37
CA GLU A 63 -25.10 0.88 -7.14
C GLU A 63 -24.97 1.18 -8.64
N VAL A 64 -23.79 0.92 -9.20
CA VAL A 64 -23.58 0.99 -10.63
C VAL A 64 -24.23 -0.27 -11.17
N SER A 65 -25.38 -0.13 -11.83
CA SER A 65 -26.03 -1.26 -12.48
C SER A 65 -25.05 -1.85 -13.49
N ILE A 66 -24.85 -3.17 -13.42
CA ILE A 66 -23.97 -3.91 -14.34
C ILE A 66 -24.39 -3.65 -15.80
N LYS A 67 -25.68 -3.34 -16.04
CA LYS A 67 -26.22 -2.95 -17.35
C LYS A 67 -25.70 -1.59 -17.82
N ASP A 68 -25.53 -0.62 -16.93
CA ASP A 68 -25.01 0.71 -17.28
C ASP A 68 -23.52 0.65 -17.63
N LEU A 69 -22.77 -0.22 -16.94
CA LEU A 69 -21.39 -0.57 -17.26
C LEU A 69 -21.25 -1.24 -18.63
N ASP A 70 -22.10 -2.23 -18.95
CA ASP A 70 -22.10 -2.92 -20.24
C ASP A 70 -22.38 -1.95 -21.41
N ASN A 71 -23.33 -1.04 -21.23
CA ASN A 71 -23.66 -0.02 -22.22
C ASN A 71 -22.51 0.98 -22.43
N LEU A 72 -21.81 1.40 -21.37
CA LEU A 72 -20.64 2.29 -21.47
C LEU A 72 -19.47 1.62 -22.20
N LEU A 73 -19.22 0.32 -21.96
CA LEU A 73 -18.14 -0.41 -22.62
C LEU A 73 -18.43 -0.64 -24.11
N LYS A 74 -19.69 -0.90 -24.49
CA LYS A 74 -20.12 -1.04 -25.89
C LYS A 74 -20.00 0.28 -26.66
N ALA A 75 -20.49 1.39 -26.09
CA ALA A 75 -20.40 2.72 -26.71
C ALA A 75 -18.95 3.20 -26.97
N LYS A 76 -17.98 2.67 -26.23
CA LYS A 76 -16.54 2.97 -26.43
C LYS A 76 -15.90 2.12 -27.53
N LYS A 77 -16.53 1.00 -27.91
CA LYS A 77 -16.08 0.09 -28.97
C LYS A 77 -16.51 0.59 -30.36
N ASP A 78 -17.71 1.13 -30.47
CA ASP A 78 -18.26 1.69 -31.72
C ASP A 78 -17.60 3.02 -32.17
N LYS A 79 -16.81 3.66 -31.30
CA LYS A 79 -16.08 4.91 -31.60
C LYS A 79 -14.65 4.69 -32.11
N LYS A 80 -14.23 3.44 -32.28
CA LYS A 80 -12.86 3.07 -32.68
C LYS A 80 -12.77 2.51 -34.10
N ASP A 81 -13.90 2.40 -34.81
CA ASP A 81 -13.99 2.13 -36.25
C ASP A 81 -14.24 3.43 -37.03
#